data_AF-A0A7Y3DB91-F1
#
_entry.id   AF-A0A7Y3DB91-F1
#
_cell.length_a   1.000
_cell.length_b   1.000
_cell.length_c   1.000
_cell.angle_alpha   90.00
_cell.angle_beta   90.00
_cell.angle_gamma   90.00
#
_symmetry.space_group_name_H-M   'P 1'
#
loop_
_entity.id
_entity.type
_entity.pdbx_description
1 polymer ?
#
loop_
_entity_poly.entity_id
_entity_poly.type
_entity_poly.pdbx_seq_one_letter_code
_entity_poly.pdbx_strand_id
1 'polypeptide(L)'
;MQAVFYYLGIAFLFTHELDAMTHAEWRLLFVLRDLPEGTASPWFVALHVPAFFFILWLSQHGRARVRDGTRFAVAAFLVIHAVLHAGLSSAPDYGFHGALSQVLIAGAAVFGSAYLLAWLRSRRAGGTEP
;
A
#
# COMPACT_ATOMS: atom_id res chain seq x y z
N MET A 1 -13.79 5.21 -13.25
CA MET A 1 -12.83 6.04 -12.47
C MET A 1 -12.31 5.35 -11.22
N GLN A 2 -13.14 4.78 -10.34
CA GLN A 2 -12.68 4.07 -9.13
C GLN A 2 -11.58 3.04 -9.39
N ALA A 3 -11.78 2.14 -10.37
CA ALA A 3 -10.78 1.13 -10.70
C ALA A 3 -9.43 1.73 -11.12
N VAL A 4 -9.43 2.88 -11.81
CA VAL A 4 -8.19 3.57 -12.23
C VAL A 4 -7.42 4.08 -11.01
N PHE A 5 -8.10 4.75 -10.07
CA PHE A 5 -7.46 5.18 -8.82
C PHE A 5 -6.91 4.00 -8.03
N TYR A 6 -7.64 2.89 -7.98
CA TYR A 6 -7.16 1.67 -7.34
C TYR A 6 -5.86 1.15 -7.98
N TYR A 7 -5.84 0.99 -9.30
CA TYR A 7 -4.67 0.45 -10.00
C TYR A 7 -3.47 1.39 -9.97
N LEU A 8 -3.69 2.71 -10.04
CA LEU A 8 -2.61 3.67 -9.81
C LEU A 8 -2.07 3.56 -8.38
N GLY A 9 -2.93 3.47 -7.37
CA GLY A 9 -2.48 3.23 -5.99
C GLY A 9 -1.63 1.98 -5.83
N ILE A 10 -2.03 0.86 -6.45
CA ILE A 10 -1.24 -0.38 -6.48
C ILE A 10 0.10 -0.18 -7.21
N ALA A 11 0.11 0.50 -8.35
CA ALA A 11 1.33 0.73 -9.10
C ALA A 11 2.35 1.57 -8.30
N PHE A 12 1.88 2.59 -7.60
CA PHE A 12 2.70 3.39 -6.69
C PHE A 12 3.20 2.56 -5.51
N LEU A 13 2.35 1.74 -4.88
CA LEU A 13 2.76 0.82 -3.82
C LEU A 13 3.86 -0.14 -4.30
N PHE A 14 3.63 -0.86 -5.40
CA PHE A 14 4.59 -1.84 -5.88
C PHE A 14 5.92 -1.21 -6.27
N THR A 15 5.89 0.00 -6.83
CA THR A 15 7.11 0.74 -7.16
C THR A 15 7.80 1.27 -5.91
N HIS A 16 7.04 1.67 -4.88
CA HIS A 16 7.58 1.98 -3.55
C HIS A 16 8.29 0.76 -2.95
N GLU A 17 7.74 -0.46 -3.06
CA GLU A 17 8.43 -1.66 -2.55
C GLU A 17 9.76 -1.96 -3.28
N LEU A 18 9.91 -1.54 -4.54
CA LEU A 18 11.20 -1.59 -5.24
C LEU A 18 12.18 -0.55 -4.68
N ASP A 19 11.70 0.65 -4.38
CA ASP A 19 12.48 1.71 -3.73
C ASP A 19 12.89 1.31 -2.29
N ALA A 20 11.98 0.68 -1.55
CA ALA A 20 12.16 0.15 -0.20
C ALA A 20 13.30 -0.85 -0.09
N MET A 21 13.50 -1.66 -1.14
CA MET A 21 14.66 -2.55 -1.21
C MET A 21 15.99 -1.78 -1.25
N THR A 22 16.04 -0.64 -1.94
CA THR A 22 17.25 0.19 -2.03
C THR A 22 17.52 0.95 -0.73
N HIS A 23 16.49 1.16 0.08
CA HIS A 23 16.54 1.87 1.36
C HIS A 23 16.48 0.96 2.59
N ALA A 24 16.56 -0.36 2.41
CA ALA A 24 16.56 -1.34 3.49
C ALA A 24 15.38 -1.20 4.48
N GLU A 25 14.16 -1.03 3.97
CA GLU A 25 12.96 -0.76 4.79
C GLU A 25 12.69 -1.82 5.86
N TRP A 26 13.17 -3.05 5.68
CA TRP A 26 13.07 -4.10 6.70
C TRP A 26 13.66 -3.69 8.07
N ARG A 27 14.59 -2.72 8.11
CA ARG A 27 15.11 -2.14 9.36
C ARG A 27 14.05 -1.36 10.16
N LEU A 28 13.01 -0.85 9.49
CA LEU A 28 11.90 -0.14 10.13
C LEU A 28 10.79 -1.11 10.60
N LEU A 29 10.65 -2.27 9.95
CA LEU A 29 9.58 -3.22 10.23
C LEU A 29 9.79 -3.94 11.57
N PHE A 30 8.78 -3.90 12.45
CA PHE A 30 8.87 -4.48 13.80
C PHE A 30 9.31 -5.95 13.83
N VAL A 31 8.92 -6.74 12.82
CA VAL A 31 9.26 -8.17 12.77
C VAL A 31 10.63 -8.43 12.15
N LEU A 32 11.05 -7.64 11.16
CA LEU A 32 12.28 -7.91 10.40
C LEU A 32 13.49 -7.12 10.92
N ARG A 33 13.29 -6.05 11.69
CA ARG A 33 14.38 -5.18 12.19
C ARG A 33 15.43 -5.92 13.03
N ASP A 34 15.01 -6.98 13.73
CA ASP A 34 15.85 -7.73 14.66
C ASP A 34 16.58 -8.90 13.98
N LEU A 35 16.32 -9.14 12.69
CA LEU A 35 16.96 -10.21 11.93
C LEU A 35 18.33 -9.74 11.39
N PRO A 36 19.32 -10.66 11.29
CA PRO A 36 20.57 -10.36 10.59
C PRO A 36 20.30 -9.94 9.14
N GLU A 37 21.10 -9.00 8.61
CA GLU A 37 20.92 -8.45 7.25
C GLU A 37 20.85 -9.52 6.15
N GLY A 38 21.70 -10.54 6.23
CA GLY A 38 21.72 -11.67 5.28
C GLY A 38 20.46 -12.53 5.32
N THR A 39 19.57 -12.32 6.29
CA THR A 39 18.30 -13.01 6.47
C THR A 39 17.10 -12.08 6.28
N ALA A 40 17.16 -10.85 6.79
CA ALA A 40 16.08 -9.88 6.73
C ALA A 40 15.69 -9.52 5.28
N SER A 41 16.66 -9.23 4.42
CA SER A 41 16.42 -8.82 3.04
C SER A 41 15.75 -9.93 2.19
N PRO A 42 16.23 -11.19 2.18
CA PRO A 42 15.53 -12.28 1.50
C PRO A 42 14.10 -12.51 1.99
N TRP A 43 13.86 -12.42 3.31
CA TRP A 43 12.51 -12.56 3.87
C TRP A 43 11.60 -11.41 3.49
N PHE A 44 12.11 -10.17 3.46
CA PHE A 44 11.37 -9.02 2.96
C PHE A 44 10.86 -9.33 1.55
N VAL A 45 11.73 -9.72 0.61
CA VAL A 45 11.33 -10.05 -0.76
C VAL A 45 10.37 -11.25 -0.81
N ALA A 46 10.68 -12.34 -0.09
CA ALA A 46 9.89 -13.57 -0.13
C ALA A 46 8.47 -13.37 0.40
N LEU A 47 8.28 -12.54 1.43
CA LEU A 47 6.96 -12.22 2.00
C LEU A 47 6.12 -11.33 1.07
N HIS A 48 6.73 -10.55 0.19
CA HIS A 48 6.00 -9.76 -0.80
C HIS A 48 5.34 -10.63 -1.87
N VAL A 49 5.88 -11.80 -2.21
CA VAL A 49 5.26 -12.71 -3.19
C VAL A 49 3.83 -13.12 -2.78
N PRO A 50 3.58 -13.73 -1.60
CA PRO A 50 2.23 -14.05 -1.18
C PRO A 50 1.39 -12.79 -0.95
N ALA A 51 1.97 -11.70 -0.41
CA ALA A 51 1.23 -10.45 -0.21
C ALA A 51 0.68 -9.89 -1.54
N PHE A 52 1.52 -9.77 -2.56
CA PHE A 52 1.12 -9.30 -3.89
C PHE A 52 0.16 -10.27 -4.57
N PHE A 53 0.37 -11.58 -4.44
CA PHE A 53 -0.57 -12.58 -4.95
C PHE A 53 -1.97 -12.36 -4.37
N PHE A 54 -2.11 -12.29 -3.03
CA PHE A 54 -3.41 -12.14 -2.40
C PHE A 54 -4.04 -10.78 -2.69
N ILE A 55 -3.26 -9.70 -2.71
CA ILE A 55 -3.73 -8.38 -3.12
C ILE A 55 -4.33 -8.45 -4.53
N LEU A 56 -3.59 -8.95 -5.51
CA LEU A 56 -4.04 -8.99 -6.91
C LEU A 56 -5.22 -9.95 -7.10
N TRP A 57 -5.14 -11.16 -6.55
CA TRP A 57 -6.16 -12.19 -6.70
C TRP A 57 -7.49 -11.80 -6.04
N LEU A 58 -7.46 -11.39 -4.76
CA LEU A 58 -8.69 -11.01 -4.05
C LEU A 58 -9.30 -9.71 -4.60
N SER A 59 -8.47 -8.79 -5.12
CA SER A 59 -8.95 -7.56 -5.79
C SER A 59 -9.66 -7.80 -7.11
N GLN A 60 -9.59 -9.01 -7.67
CA GLN A 60 -10.30 -9.44 -8.87
C GLN A 60 -11.29 -10.57 -8.61
N HIS A 61 -11.57 -10.87 -7.34
CA HIS A 61 -12.43 -11.99 -6.98
C HIS A 61 -13.86 -11.82 -7.57
N GLY A 62 -14.45 -12.90 -8.08
CA GLY A 62 -15.77 -12.84 -8.74
C GLY A 62 -16.91 -12.39 -7.81
N ARG A 63 -16.79 -12.67 -6.51
CA ARG A 63 -17.71 -12.18 -5.48
C ARG A 63 -17.46 -10.70 -5.17
N ALA A 64 -18.41 -9.82 -5.51
CA ALA A 64 -18.31 -8.37 -5.33
C ALA A 64 -17.94 -7.96 -3.89
N ARG A 65 -18.52 -8.62 -2.87
CA ARG A 65 -18.20 -8.34 -1.46
C ARG A 65 -16.72 -8.54 -1.13
N VAL A 66 -16.11 -9.61 -1.64
CA VAL A 66 -14.68 -9.91 -1.43
C VAL A 66 -13.82 -8.91 -2.18
N ARG A 67 -14.14 -8.69 -3.46
CA ARG A 67 -13.43 -7.76 -4.32
C ARG A 67 -13.42 -6.34 -3.76
N ASP A 68 -14.59 -5.80 -3.47
CA ASP A 68 -14.74 -4.41 -3.04
C ASP A 68 -14.26 -4.22 -1.60
N GLY A 69 -14.41 -5.23 -0.74
CA GLY A 69 -13.83 -5.24 0.60
C GLY A 69 -12.30 -5.24 0.57
N THR A 70 -11.70 -6.06 -0.31
CA THR A 70 -10.24 -6.09 -0.49
C THR A 70 -9.72 -4.77 -1.01
N ARG A 71 -10.34 -4.22 -2.07
CA ARG A 71 -9.93 -2.94 -2.65
C ARG A 71 -10.04 -1.79 -1.65
N PHE A 72 -11.09 -1.77 -0.83
CA PHE A 72 -11.23 -0.84 0.27
C PHE A 72 -10.09 -0.99 1.29
N ALA A 73 -9.83 -2.22 1.76
CA ALA A 73 -8.80 -2.49 2.75
C ALA A 73 -7.41 -2.07 2.25
N VAL A 74 -7.08 -2.41 0.99
CA VAL A 74 -5.81 -2.02 0.38
C VAL A 74 -5.73 -0.49 0.22
N ALA A 75 -6.77 0.17 -0.28
CA ALA A 75 -6.76 1.63 -0.41
C ALA A 75 -6.62 2.36 0.93
N ALA A 76 -7.23 1.83 2.00
CA ALA A 76 -7.03 2.33 3.36
C ALA A 76 -5.59 2.09 3.85
N PHE A 77 -5.03 0.91 3.58
CA PHE A 77 -3.64 0.60 3.86
C PHE A 77 -2.70 1.59 3.19
N LEU A 78 -2.89 1.98 1.92
CA LEU A 78 -2.03 2.97 1.24
C LEU A 78 -1.95 4.31 1.98
N VAL A 79 -3.07 4.77 2.54
CA VAL A 79 -3.12 6.02 3.31
C VAL A 79 -2.42 5.85 4.65
N ILE A 80 -2.71 4.76 5.36
CA ILE A 80 -2.07 4.44 6.64
C ILE A 80 -0.55 4.27 6.45
N HIS A 81 -0.13 3.61 5.38
CA HIS A 81 1.27 3.38 5.02
C HIS A 81 2.05 4.70 4.89
N ALA A 82 1.51 5.67 4.16
CA ALA A 82 2.14 6.99 4.07
C ALA A 82 2.19 7.73 5.41
N VAL A 83 1.16 7.57 6.27
CA VAL A 83 1.18 8.13 7.63
C VAL A 83 2.25 7.46 8.49
N LEU A 84 2.46 6.15 8.36
CA LEU A 84 3.53 5.43 9.05
C LEU A 84 4.91 5.94 8.60
N HIS A 85 5.13 6.14 7.31
CA HIS A 85 6.35 6.77 6.81
C HIS A 85 6.55 8.18 7.37
N ALA A 86 5.50 8.99 7.39
CA ALA A 86 5.58 10.33 7.99
C ALA A 86 5.94 10.26 9.48
N GLY A 87 5.34 9.33 10.24
CA GLY A 87 5.63 9.12 11.65
C GLY A 87 7.04 8.58 11.94
N LEU A 88 7.58 7.76 11.04
CA LEU A 88 8.92 7.18 11.14
C LEU A 88 10.02 8.04 10.48
N SER A 89 9.66 9.17 9.87
CA SER A 89 10.59 10.01 9.09
C SER A 89 11.76 10.61 9.89
N SER A 90 11.69 10.57 11.22
CA SER A 90 12.75 11.01 12.13
C SER A 90 13.58 9.84 12.70
N ALA A 91 13.24 8.59 12.37
CA ALA A 91 13.97 7.42 12.83
C ALA A 91 15.36 7.37 12.16
N PRO A 92 16.41 6.94 12.88
CA PRO A 92 17.78 6.88 12.34
C PRO A 92 17.92 6.05 11.07
N ASP A 93 17.13 4.97 10.96
CA ASP A 93 17.17 4.04 9.83
C ASP A 93 16.21 4.43 8.69
N TYR A 94 15.57 5.60 8.76
CA TYR A 94 14.67 6.07 7.72
C TYR A 94 15.44 6.57 6.50
N GLY A 95 15.31 5.87 5.35
CA GLY A 95 16.06 6.18 4.13
C GLY A 95 15.34 7.05 3.09
N PHE A 96 14.03 7.26 3.22
CA PHE A 96 13.17 7.77 2.14
C PHE A 96 13.11 9.30 2.05
N HIS A 97 14.26 9.95 1.92
CA HIS A 97 14.35 11.42 1.81
C HIS A 97 14.35 11.91 0.35
N GLY A 98 14.54 11.01 -0.62
CA GLY A 98 14.61 11.34 -2.04
C GLY A 98 13.26 11.75 -2.63
N ALA A 99 13.28 12.61 -3.66
CA ALA A 99 12.06 13.05 -4.34
C ALA A 99 11.25 11.89 -4.91
N LEU A 100 11.92 10.87 -5.47
CA LEU A 100 11.26 9.68 -6.01
C LEU A 100 10.50 8.93 -4.91
N SER A 101 11.16 8.59 -3.81
CA SER A 101 10.55 7.92 -2.65
C SER A 101 9.32 8.66 -2.14
N GLN A 102 9.44 9.99 -1.97
CA GLN A 102 8.35 10.81 -1.49
C GLN A 102 7.17 10.85 -2.47
N VAL A 103 7.44 10.88 -3.78
CA VAL A 103 6.40 10.78 -4.81
C VAL A 103 5.74 9.40 -4.79
N LEU A 104 6.51 8.32 -4.60
CA LEU A 104 6.00 6.96 -4.55
C LEU A 104 5.05 6.76 -3.35
N ILE A 105 5.51 7.15 -2.15
CA ILE A 105 4.74 7.08 -0.90
C ILE A 105 3.50 7.97 -0.97
N ALA A 106 3.67 9.25 -1.30
CA ALA A 106 2.56 10.20 -1.34
C ALA A 106 1.57 9.86 -2.46
N GLY A 107 2.06 9.45 -3.64
CA GLY A 107 1.22 9.04 -4.76
C GLY A 107 0.33 7.86 -4.42
N ALA A 108 0.86 6.84 -3.72
CA ALA A 108 0.06 5.73 -3.21
C ALA A 108 -1.09 6.22 -2.32
N ALA A 109 -0.82 7.12 -1.37
CA ALA A 109 -1.83 7.69 -0.48
C ALA A 109 -2.85 8.58 -1.21
N VAL A 110 -2.43 9.38 -2.20
CA VAL A 110 -3.31 10.23 -3.01
C VAL A 110 -4.32 9.36 -3.77
N PHE A 111 -3.84 8.33 -4.46
CA PHE A 111 -4.72 7.44 -5.23
C PHE A 111 -5.57 6.53 -4.34
N GLY A 112 -5.05 6.08 -3.20
CA GLY A 112 -5.84 5.39 -2.16
C GLY A 112 -6.98 6.26 -1.63
N SER A 113 -6.70 7.52 -1.30
CA SER A 113 -7.70 8.49 -0.83
C SER A 113 -8.75 8.77 -1.92
N ALA A 114 -8.33 8.97 -3.17
CA ALA A 114 -9.23 9.17 -4.29
C ALA A 114 -10.16 7.96 -4.51
N TYR A 115 -9.64 6.73 -4.37
CA TYR A 115 -10.45 5.51 -4.40
C TYR A 115 -11.50 5.50 -3.28
N LEU A 116 -11.09 5.75 -2.03
CA LEU A 116 -11.98 5.71 -0.86
C LEU A 116 -13.10 6.76 -0.96
N LEU A 117 -12.77 7.98 -1.40
CA LEU A 117 -13.75 9.04 -1.62
C LEU A 117 -14.75 8.65 -2.71
N ALA A 118 -14.26 8.09 -3.82
CA ALA A 118 -15.13 7.63 -4.89
C ALA A 118 -16.01 6.46 -4.44
N TRP A 119 -15.48 5.52 -3.66
CA TRP A 119 -16.23 4.39 -3.07
C TRP A 119 -17.35 4.87 -2.14
N LEU A 120 -17.04 5.83 -1.26
CA LEU A 120 -18.01 6.43 -0.33
C LEU A 120 -19.16 7.13 -1.07
N ARG A 121 -18.85 7.84 -2.16
CA ARG A 121 -19.85 8.49 -3.01
C ARG A 121 -20.80 7.46 -3.63
N SER A 122 -20.28 6.34 -4.14
CA SER A 122 -21.12 5.27 -4.71
C SER A 122 -22.00 4.59 -3.67
N ARG A 123 -21.52 4.42 -2.43
CA ARG A 123 -22.33 3.88 -1.32
C ARG A 123 -23.51 4.78 -0.97
N ARG A 124 -23.30 6.11 -0.98
CA ARG A 124 -24.35 7.09 -0.69
C ARG A 124 -25.38 7.18 -1.81
N ALA A 125 -24.95 7.11 -3.06
CA ALA A 125 -25.85 7.11 -4.22
C ALA A 125 -26.70 5.83 -4.35
N GLY A 126 -26.23 4.70 -3.82
CA GLY A 126 -26.99 3.44 -3.79
C GLY A 126 -27.91 3.26 -2.58
N GLY A 127 -27.93 4.23 -1.65
CA GLY A 127 -28.78 4.21 -0.45
C GLY A 127 -30.07 5.01 -0.57
N THR A 128 -30.41 5.47 -1.78
CA THR A 128 -31.60 6.30 -2.07
C THR A 128 -32.63 5.58 -2.94
N GLU A 129 -32.79 4.26 -2.80
CA GLU A 129 -33.99 3.58 -3.28
C GLU A 129 -34.89 3.24 -2.08
N PRO A 130 -36.18 3.67 -2.10
CA PRO A 130 -37.15 3.42 -1.04
C PRO A 130 -37.56 1.95 -0.92
#